data_AF-A0A094H3H8-F1
#
_entry.id   AF-A0A094H3H8-F1
#
_cell.length_a   1.000
_cell.length_b   1.000
_cell.length_c   1.000
_cell.angle_alpha   90.00
_cell.angle_beta   90.00
_cell.angle_gamma   90.00
#
_symmetry.space_group_name_H-M   'P 1'
#
loop_
_entity.id
_entity.type
_entity.pdbx_description
1 polymer ?
#
loop_
_entity_poly.entity_id
_entity_poly.type
_entity_poly.pdbx_seq_one_letter_code
_entity_poly.pdbx_strand_id
1 'polypeptide(L)'
;SMATNPLYTSAKYGLVGLARACGPYFAEENITVNCICPSFVPTGLCPPHVLHKFPKEHITPMSTVLKAFDTFIGDNTMTGQTVELSLGHLYFRKQPEWANESQKWLGEESGEFWKEAYESLTTTEGNL
;
A
#
# COMPACT_ATOMS: atom_id res chain seq x y z
N SER A 1 5.09 -5.44 12.96
CA SER A 1 6.22 -4.58 12.54
C SER A 1 7.54 -5.27 12.89
N MET A 2 8.63 -4.95 12.20
CA MET A 2 9.94 -5.55 12.43
C MET A 2 10.78 -4.68 13.38
N ALA A 3 10.87 -5.07 14.65
CA ALA A 3 11.54 -4.28 15.69
C ALA A 3 13.05 -4.08 15.45
N THR A 4 13.69 -4.93 14.63
CA THR A 4 15.13 -4.92 14.39
C THR A 4 15.61 -3.76 13.51
N ASN A 5 14.71 -3.06 12.80
CA ASN A 5 15.07 -1.88 12.01
C ASN A 5 13.88 -0.88 11.92
N PRO A 6 13.78 0.08 12.85
CA PRO A 6 12.65 1.01 12.91
C PRO A 6 12.61 1.99 11.73
N LEU A 7 13.77 2.46 11.22
CA LEU A 7 13.82 3.35 10.07
C LEU A 7 13.34 2.66 8.79
N TYR A 8 13.83 1.44 8.54
CA TYR A 8 13.33 0.61 7.43
C TYR A 8 11.83 0.34 7.56
N THR A 9 11.38 -0.01 8.76
CA THR A 9 9.96 -0.30 9.03
C THR A 9 9.11 0.93 8.75
N SER A 10 9.48 2.10 9.26
CA SER A 10 8.76 3.35 9.02
C SER A 10 8.67 3.67 7.52
N ALA A 11 9.80 3.62 6.81
CA ALA A 11 9.85 3.89 5.38
C ALA A 11 8.96 2.92 4.57
N LYS A 12 9.01 1.62 4.86
CA LYS A 12 8.23 0.61 4.12
C LYS A 12 6.74 0.61 4.46
N TYR A 13 6.37 0.89 5.70
CA TYR A 13 4.95 1.07 6.06
C TYR A 13 4.37 2.34 5.41
N GLY A 14 5.17 3.39 5.21
CA GLY A 14 4.75 4.58 4.45
C GLY A 14 4.29 4.27 3.02
N LEU A 15 4.93 3.30 2.35
CA LEU A 15 4.54 2.88 0.99
C LEU A 15 3.15 2.24 0.93
N VAL A 16 2.72 1.56 2.00
CA VAL A 16 1.37 0.99 2.10
C VAL A 16 0.33 2.11 2.16
N GLY A 17 0.57 3.13 2.99
CA GLY A 17 -0.30 4.32 3.06
C GLY A 17 -0.32 5.08 1.73
N LEU A 18 0.85 5.25 1.10
CA LEU A 18 0.97 5.91 -0.19
C LEU A 18 0.15 5.20 -1.27
N ALA A 19 0.26 3.87 -1.40
CA ALA A 19 -0.49 3.12 -2.39
C ALA A 19 -2.02 3.28 -2.20
N ARG A 20 -2.49 3.24 -0.94
CA ARG A 20 -3.91 3.44 -0.62
C ARG A 20 -4.43 4.82 -0.99
N ALA A 21 -3.62 5.87 -0.77
CA ALA A 21 -3.99 7.25 -1.12
C ALA A 21 -3.91 7.50 -2.63
N CYS A 22 -2.86 7.00 -3.29
CA CYS A 22 -2.65 7.17 -4.72
C CYS A 22 -3.64 6.37 -5.58
N GLY A 23 -4.07 5.19 -5.10
CA GLY A 23 -4.96 4.30 -5.83
C GLY A 23 -6.22 4.97 -6.40
N PRO A 24 -7.08 5.60 -5.57
CA PRO A 24 -8.26 6.32 -6.06
C PRO A 24 -7.90 7.59 -6.83
N TYR A 25 -6.87 8.32 -6.41
CA TYR A 25 -6.47 9.58 -7.05
C TYR A 25 -6.07 9.39 -8.52
N PHE A 26 -5.24 8.40 -8.81
CA PHE A 26 -4.77 8.13 -10.18
C PHE A 26 -5.74 7.27 -11.01
N ALA A 27 -6.83 6.78 -10.41
CA ALA A 27 -7.84 6.03 -11.15
C ALA A 27 -8.49 6.88 -12.24
N GLU A 28 -8.64 8.19 -12.02
CA GLU A 28 -9.15 9.15 -13.01
C GLU A 28 -8.26 9.24 -14.26
N GLU A 29 -6.96 8.93 -14.12
CA GLU A 29 -5.98 8.91 -15.19
C GLU A 29 -5.80 7.51 -15.81
N ASN A 30 -6.65 6.54 -15.45
CA ASN A 30 -6.53 5.13 -15.82
C ASN A 30 -5.23 4.47 -15.35
N ILE A 31 -4.70 4.90 -14.19
CA ILE A 31 -3.50 4.33 -13.58
C ILE A 31 -3.89 3.65 -12.26
N THR A 32 -3.63 2.35 -12.15
CA THR A 32 -3.82 1.60 -10.90
C THR A 32 -2.54 1.59 -10.08
N VAL A 33 -2.66 1.81 -8.75
CA VAL A 33 -1.51 1.77 -7.83
C VAL A 33 -1.77 0.76 -6.72
N ASN A 34 -0.95 -0.29 -6.62
CA ASN A 34 -1.07 -1.35 -5.61
C ASN A 34 0.27 -1.62 -4.91
N CYS A 35 0.22 -2.23 -3.73
CA CYS A 35 1.39 -2.56 -2.92
C CYS A 35 1.54 -4.07 -2.71
N ILE A 36 2.69 -4.62 -3.11
CA ILE A 36 3.10 -6.00 -2.82
C ILE A 36 4.07 -5.97 -1.64
N CYS A 37 3.73 -6.68 -0.57
CA CYS A 37 4.50 -6.76 0.67
C CYS A 37 5.06 -8.19 0.84
N PRO A 38 6.25 -8.49 0.28
CA PRO A 38 6.82 -9.82 0.38
C PRO A 38 7.37 -10.13 1.77
N SER A 39 7.18 -11.37 2.21
CA SER A 39 7.98 -12.00 3.27
C SER A 39 9.37 -12.37 2.73
N PHE A 40 10.09 -13.30 3.37
CA PHE A 40 11.42 -13.69 2.89
C PHE A 40 11.35 -14.40 1.53
N VAL A 41 11.81 -13.71 0.48
CA VAL A 41 11.98 -14.24 -0.87
C VAL A 41 13.48 -14.30 -1.18
N PRO A 42 14.03 -15.45 -1.62
CA PRO A 42 15.44 -15.58 -1.99
C PRO A 42 15.75 -14.73 -3.22
N THR A 43 16.34 -13.56 -2.99
CA THR A 43 16.81 -12.64 -4.04
C THR A 43 18.28 -12.33 -3.81
N GLY A 44 18.89 -11.53 -4.70
CA GLY A 44 20.28 -11.07 -4.55
C GLY A 44 20.55 -10.23 -3.28
N LEU A 45 19.51 -9.81 -2.56
CA LEU A 45 19.65 -9.09 -1.29
C LEU A 45 20.19 -9.98 -0.16
N CYS A 46 19.92 -11.28 -0.20
CA CYS A 46 20.34 -12.21 0.85
C CYS A 46 21.70 -12.84 0.50
N PRO A 47 22.75 -12.69 1.32
CA PRO A 47 24.02 -13.35 1.08
C PRO A 47 23.85 -14.89 1.01
N PRO A 48 24.56 -15.60 0.10
CA PRO A 48 24.37 -17.04 -0.10
C PRO A 48 24.54 -17.88 1.18
N HIS A 49 25.47 -17.49 2.05
CA HIS A 49 25.71 -18.19 3.32
C HIS A 49 24.56 -18.03 4.33
N VAL A 50 23.82 -16.92 4.27
CA VAL A 50 22.61 -16.70 5.09
C VAL A 50 21.48 -17.55 4.53
N LEU A 51 21.28 -17.52 3.21
CA LEU A 51 20.24 -18.31 2.54
C LEU A 51 20.37 -19.80 2.84
N HIS A 52 21.60 -20.34 2.83
CA HIS A 52 21.86 -21.75 3.15
C HIS A 52 21.46 -22.13 4.60
N LYS A 53 21.51 -21.18 5.53
CA LYS A 53 21.13 -21.38 6.94
C LYS A 53 19.67 -21.03 7.24
N PHE A 54 18.97 -20.39 6.30
CA PHE A 54 17.60 -19.94 6.51
C PHE A 54 16.64 -21.15 6.57
N PRO A 55 15.69 -21.21 7.53
CA PRO A 55 14.73 -22.31 7.60
C PRO A 55 13.88 -22.38 6.32
N LYS A 56 13.94 -23.53 5.62
CA LYS A 56 13.37 -23.66 4.27
C LYS A 56 11.86 -23.57 4.24
N GLU A 57 11.21 -23.98 5.33
CA GLU A 57 9.78 -23.90 5.59
C GLU A 57 9.26 -22.46 5.74
N HIS A 58 10.15 -21.47 5.89
CA HIS A 58 9.82 -20.05 5.98
C HIS A 58 10.16 -19.26 4.71
N ILE A 59 10.50 -19.95 3.62
CA ILE A 59 10.84 -19.33 2.34
C ILE A 59 9.57 -19.12 1.51
N THR A 60 9.34 -17.88 1.11
CA THR A 60 8.32 -17.53 0.11
C THR A 60 8.91 -17.74 -1.29
N PRO A 61 8.34 -18.64 -2.12
CA PRO A 61 8.86 -18.87 -3.46
C PRO A 61 8.57 -17.68 -4.38
N MET A 62 9.45 -17.46 -5.38
CA MET A 62 9.27 -16.40 -6.36
C MET A 62 7.96 -16.52 -7.14
N SER A 63 7.44 -17.74 -7.31
CA SER A 63 6.13 -17.97 -7.93
C SER A 63 4.98 -17.26 -7.21
N THR A 64 5.06 -17.06 -5.89
CA THR A 64 4.04 -16.29 -5.15
C THR A 64 4.12 -14.80 -5.49
N VAL A 65 5.32 -14.28 -5.74
CA VAL A 65 5.51 -12.89 -6.21
C VAL A 65 4.90 -12.73 -7.60
N LEU A 66 5.23 -13.63 -8.53
CA LEU A 66 4.68 -13.61 -9.89
C LEU A 66 3.15 -13.72 -9.89
N LYS A 67 2.60 -14.61 -9.06
CA LYS A 67 1.14 -14.72 -8.87
C LYS A 67 0.51 -13.40 -8.43
N ALA A 68 1.16 -12.62 -7.56
CA ALA A 68 0.66 -11.31 -7.16
C ALA A 68 0.71 -10.28 -8.29
N PHE A 69 1.79 -10.29 -9.09
CA PHE A 69 1.89 -9.44 -10.29
C PHE A 69 0.80 -9.77 -11.30
N ASP A 70 0.63 -11.06 -11.65
CA ASP A 70 -0.39 -11.52 -12.58
C ASP A 70 -1.80 -11.15 -12.11
N THR A 71 -2.04 -11.20 -10.79
CA THR A 71 -3.33 -10.79 -10.19
C THR A 71 -3.63 -9.31 -10.47
N PHE A 72 -2.67 -8.40 -10.22
CA PHE A 72 -2.90 -6.97 -10.42
C PHE A 72 -2.90 -6.56 -11.90
N ILE A 73 -2.04 -7.16 -12.73
CA ILE A 73 -2.01 -6.85 -14.17
C ILE A 73 -3.26 -7.41 -14.88
N GLY A 74 -3.81 -8.52 -14.39
CA GLY A 74 -5.01 -9.14 -14.96
C GLY A 74 -6.33 -8.44 -14.62
N ASP A 75 -6.34 -7.50 -13.67
CA ASP A 75 -7.56 -6.81 -13.21
C ASP A 75 -7.31 -5.32 -12.99
N ASN A 76 -7.66 -4.53 -14.02
CA ASN A 76 -7.54 -3.06 -14.00
C ASN A 76 -8.50 -2.38 -13.02
N THR A 77 -9.39 -3.12 -12.35
CA THR A 77 -10.26 -2.57 -11.29
C THR A 77 -9.57 -2.59 -9.92
N MET A 78 -8.48 -3.34 -9.77
CA MET A 78 -7.72 -3.40 -8.53
C MET A 78 -6.80 -2.20 -8.42
N THR A 79 -7.17 -1.24 -7.56
CA THR A 79 -6.32 -0.10 -7.19
C THR A 79 -6.37 0.15 -5.69
N GLY A 80 -5.33 0.78 -5.13
CA GLY A 80 -5.18 1.05 -3.70
C GLY A 80 -5.01 -0.20 -2.83
N GLN A 81 -4.82 -1.38 -3.44
CA GLN A 81 -4.76 -2.64 -2.71
C GLN A 81 -3.39 -2.87 -2.08
N THR A 82 -3.38 -3.60 -0.97
CA THR A 82 -2.15 -4.09 -0.33
C THR A 82 -2.24 -5.60 -0.18
N VAL A 83 -1.24 -6.32 -0.65
CA VAL A 83 -1.17 -7.78 -0.54
C VAL A 83 0.12 -8.21 0.12
N GLU A 84 0.01 -8.94 1.22
CA GLU A 84 1.14 -9.61 1.86
C GLU A 84 1.37 -10.98 1.23
N LEU A 85 2.62 -11.27 0.89
CA LEU A 85 3.02 -12.57 0.36
C LEU A 85 3.69 -13.36 1.48
N SER A 86 3.18 -14.54 1.77
CA SER A 86 3.83 -15.47 2.69
C SER A 86 3.64 -16.89 2.20
N LEU A 87 4.76 -17.60 2.02
CA LEU A 87 4.78 -18.95 1.45
C LEU A 87 4.03 -18.96 0.11
N GLY A 88 3.14 -19.93 -0.12
CA GLY A 88 2.36 -20.05 -1.36
C GLY A 88 1.14 -19.12 -1.47
N HIS A 89 0.97 -18.16 -0.56
CA HIS A 89 -0.32 -17.47 -0.36
C HIS A 89 -0.23 -15.95 -0.53
N LEU A 90 -1.35 -15.38 -0.99
CA LEU A 90 -1.63 -13.96 -1.06
C LEU A 90 -2.60 -13.59 0.06
N TYR A 91 -2.27 -12.59 0.87
CA TYR A 91 -3.11 -12.09 1.94
C TYR A 91 -3.42 -10.62 1.72
N PHE A 92 -4.62 -10.31 1.23
CA PHE A 92 -5.06 -8.93 1.06
C PHE A 92 -5.28 -8.26 2.42
N ARG A 93 -4.68 -7.08 2.59
CA ARG A 93 -4.68 -6.33 3.85
C ARG A 93 -5.45 -5.03 3.71
N LYS A 94 -6.61 -5.00 4.36
CA LYS A 94 -7.35 -3.75 4.60
C LYS A 94 -6.60 -2.88 5.60
N GLN A 95 -6.92 -1.59 5.58
CA GLN A 95 -6.50 -0.71 6.67
C GLN A 95 -7.19 -1.13 7.98
N PRO A 96 -6.66 -0.72 9.15
CA PRO A 96 -7.39 -0.83 10.41
C PRO A 96 -8.77 -0.17 10.30
N GLU A 97 -9.73 -0.70 11.04
CA GLU A 97 -11.05 -0.10 11.16
C GLU A 97 -10.94 1.32 11.72
N TRP A 98 -11.82 2.20 11.25
CA TRP A 98 -11.91 3.56 11.76
C TRP A 98 -12.28 3.54 13.25
N ALA A 99 -11.72 4.46 14.03
CA ALA A 99 -12.00 4.52 15.46
C ALA A 99 -13.47 4.87 15.77
N ASN A 100 -14.12 5.63 14.87
CA ASN A 100 -15.53 6.03 14.93
C ASN A 100 -15.96 6.66 13.58
N GLU A 101 -17.23 7.03 13.48
CA GLU A 101 -17.81 7.70 12.31
C GLU A 101 -17.13 9.03 11.97
N SER A 102 -16.66 9.79 12.97
CA SER A 102 -15.97 11.06 12.71
C SER A 102 -14.64 10.84 11.99
N GLN A 103 -13.85 9.84 12.40
CA GLN A 103 -12.59 9.53 11.72
C GLN A 103 -12.83 8.95 10.32
N LYS A 104 -13.90 8.17 10.14
CA LYS A 104 -14.33 7.68 8.83
C LYS A 104 -14.68 8.83 7.89
N TRP A 105 -15.52 9.77 8.31
CA TRP A 105 -15.89 10.95 7.52
C TRP A 105 -14.67 11.77 7.10
N LEU A 106 -13.70 11.96 8.00
CA LEU A 106 -12.44 12.63 7.66
C LEU A 106 -11.67 11.89 6.56
N GLY A 107 -11.60 10.57 6.61
CA GLY A 107 -10.84 9.77 5.64
C GLY A 107 -11.52 9.57 4.29
N GLU A 108 -12.85 9.59 4.24
CA GLU A 108 -13.62 9.19 3.05
C GLU A 108 -14.35 10.38 2.38
N GLU A 109 -14.81 11.36 3.16
CA GLU A 109 -15.75 12.39 2.67
C GLU A 109 -15.18 13.82 2.77
N SER A 110 -14.23 14.08 3.67
CA SER A 110 -13.76 15.45 3.91
C SER A 110 -13.00 16.10 2.74
N GLY A 111 -12.61 15.34 1.72
CA GLY A 111 -11.91 15.84 0.54
C GLY A 111 -12.69 16.94 -0.20
N GLU A 112 -14.00 16.75 -0.40
CA GLU A 112 -14.87 17.75 -1.01
C GLU A 112 -15.01 19.01 -0.13
N PHE A 113 -15.14 18.82 1.18
CA PHE A 113 -15.19 19.93 2.13
C PHE A 113 -13.94 20.81 2.05
N TRP A 114 -12.74 20.21 2.02
CA TRP A 114 -11.49 20.97 1.89
C TRP A 114 -11.43 21.73 0.57
N LYS A 115 -11.82 21.08 -0.53
CA LYS A 115 -11.85 21.69 -1.85
C LYS A 115 -12.77 22.93 -1.88
N GLU A 116 -14.02 22.79 -1.46
CA GLU A 116 -14.99 23.90 -1.39
C GLU A 116 -14.47 25.03 -0.49
N ALA A 117 -13.93 24.69 0.69
CA ALA A 117 -13.39 25.68 1.62
C ALA A 117 -12.24 26.49 1.02
N TYR A 118 -11.28 25.85 0.34
CA TYR A 118 -10.17 26.55 -0.31
C TYR A 118 -10.61 27.39 -1.50
N GLU A 119 -11.58 26.91 -2.31
CA GLU A 119 -12.13 27.69 -3.43
C GLU A 119 -12.80 28.98 -2.93
N SER A 120 -13.49 28.95 -1.79
CA SER A 120 -14.16 30.13 -1.21
C SER A 120 -13.21 31.26 -0.80
N LEU A 121 -11.95 30.95 -0.45
CA LEU A 121 -10.93 31.95 -0.12
C LEU A 121 -10.54 32.77 -1.37
N THR A 122 -10.41 32.10 -2.52
CA THR A 122 -10.02 32.75 -3.78
C THR A 122 -11.08 33.74 -4.29
N THR A 123 -12.36 33.51 -4.01
CA THR A 123 -13.45 34.44 -4.35
C THR A 123 -13.54 35.65 -3.43
N THR A 124 -12.98 35.59 -2.22
CA THR A 124 -13.11 36.66 -1.22
C THR A 124 -11.95 37.65 -1.31
N GLU A 125 -10.75 37.21 -1.71
CA GLU A 125 -9.57 38.07 -1.87
C GLU A 125 -9.52 38.86 -3.20
N GLY A 126 -10.39 38.54 -4.17
CA GLY A 126 -10.49 39.25 -5.46
C GLY A 126 -11.46 40.46 -5.49
N ASN A 127 -12.06 40.82 -4.36
CA ASN A 127 -13.06 41.90 -4.23
C ASN A 127 -12.58 43.08 -3.34
N LEU A 128 -11.27 43.33 -3.27
CA LEU A 128 -10.68 44.54 -2.69
C LEU A 128 -9.82 45.28 -3.73
#